data_AF-A0A3D4P6G2-F1
#
_entry.id   AF-A0A3D4P6G2-F1
#
_cell.length_a   1.000
_cell.length_b   1.000
_cell.length_c   1.000
_cell.angle_alpha   90.00
_cell.angle_beta   90.00
_cell.angle_gamma   90.00
#
_symmetry.space_group_name_H-M   'P 1'
#
loop_
_entity.id
_entity.type
_entity.pdbx_description
1 polymer ?
#
loop_
_entity_poly.entity_id
_entity_poly.type
_entity_poly.pdbx_seq_one_letter_code
_entity_poly.pdbx_strand_id
1 'polypeptide(L)'
;YFAVLLHAAFAFTLTKRNRATAGQRYAYRGSVNTTRWYTRWMGVLGAILLLFIIIHMWDFWYPYKYGHDIPLDANGKKDLYGIVVTSFASLTCVLFYVLAMVALGLHLYQGLHNGLRSLGLYHKRYSVWSRRLSKVFAIVVSVIFALMPIYIYLRG
;
A
#
# COMPACT_ATOMS: atom_id res chain seq x y z
N TYR A 1 2.81 13.80 -1.07
CA TYR A 1 1.41 13.67 -1.53
C TYR A 1 1.26 13.64 -3.05
N PHE A 2 1.86 14.58 -3.78
CA PHE A 2 1.68 14.72 -5.25
C PHE A 2 1.91 13.43 -6.07
N ALA A 3 3.01 12.71 -5.82
CA ALA A 3 3.30 11.46 -6.53
C ALA A 3 2.23 10.37 -6.36
N VAL A 4 1.64 10.26 -5.15
CA VAL A 4 0.58 9.28 -4.86
C VAL A 4 -0.69 9.63 -5.65
N LEU A 5 -1.04 10.92 -5.72
CA LEU A 5 -2.22 11.38 -6.46
C LEU A 5 -2.06 11.17 -7.97
N LEU A 6 -0.89 11.52 -8.53
CA LEU A 6 -0.59 11.24 -9.94
C LEU A 6 -0.63 9.74 -10.23
N HIS A 7 0.01 8.93 -9.38
CA HIS A 7 -0.01 7.47 -9.51
C HIS A 7 -1.44 6.93 -9.51
N ALA A 8 -2.29 7.37 -8.58
CA ALA A 8 -3.69 6.95 -8.49
C ALA A 8 -4.50 7.38 -9.73
N ALA A 9 -4.30 8.60 -10.23
CA ALA A 9 -4.98 9.09 -11.44
C ALA A 9 -4.57 8.30 -12.70
N PHE A 10 -3.27 8.06 -12.89
CA PHE A 10 -2.79 7.21 -13.99
C PHE A 10 -3.28 5.77 -13.87
N ALA A 11 -3.24 5.19 -12.67
CA ALA A 11 -3.74 3.84 -12.43
C ALA A 11 -5.25 3.73 -12.69
N PHE A 12 -6.03 4.74 -12.31
CA PHE A 12 -7.48 4.78 -12.54
C PHE A 12 -7.81 4.85 -14.04
N THR A 13 -7.18 5.76 -14.78
CA THR A 13 -7.38 5.89 -16.23
C THR A 13 -6.97 4.61 -16.98
N LEU A 14 -5.85 4.00 -16.59
CA LEU A 14 -5.41 2.72 -17.15
C LEU A 14 -6.39 1.58 -16.83
N THR A 15 -6.90 1.52 -15.61
CA THR A 15 -7.89 0.51 -15.19
C THR A 15 -9.19 0.64 -15.98
N LYS A 16 -9.68 1.87 -16.20
CA LYS A 16 -10.87 2.14 -17.02
C LYS A 16 -10.66 1.71 -18.47
N ARG A 17 -9.51 2.05 -19.08
CA ARG A 17 -9.15 1.64 -20.44
C ARG A 17 -9.01 0.11 -20.58
N ASN A 18 -8.38 -0.55 -19.61
CA ASN A 18 -8.24 -2.00 -19.58
C ASN A 18 -9.58 -2.71 -19.43
N ARG A 19 -10.52 -2.15 -18.67
CA ARG A 19 -11.87 -2.70 -18.52
C ARG A 19 -12.72 -2.51 -19.78
N ALA A 20 -12.60 -1.37 -20.46
CA ALA A 20 -13.30 -1.11 -21.72
C ALA A 20 -12.85 -2.06 -22.85
N THR A 21 -11.55 -2.38 -22.90
CA THR A 21 -10.97 -3.32 -23.89
C THR A 21 -11.16 -4.80 -23.51
N ALA A 22 -11.48 -5.09 -22.25
CA ALA A 22 -11.72 -6.47 -21.78
C ALA A 22 -12.92 -7.14 -22.48
N GLY A 23 -13.94 -6.37 -22.90
CA GLY A 23 -15.08 -6.88 -23.66
C GLY A 23 -14.71 -7.43 -25.04
N GLN A 24 -13.70 -6.86 -25.70
CA GLN A 24 -13.21 -7.31 -27.01
C GLN A 24 -12.25 -8.51 -26.91
N ARG A 25 -11.65 -8.74 -25.73
CA ARG A 25 -10.67 -9.81 -25.48
C ARG A 25 -11.29 -11.21 -25.39
N TYR A 26 -12.61 -11.33 -25.24
CA TYR A 26 -13.29 -12.63 -25.23
C TYR A 26 -13.33 -13.31 -26.61
N ALA A 27 -13.05 -12.59 -27.70
CA ALA A 27 -13.01 -13.12 -29.06
C ALA A 27 -11.74 -13.96 -29.37
N TYR A 28 -10.70 -13.87 -28.53
CA TYR A 28 -9.44 -14.60 -28.74
C TYR A 28 -9.04 -15.37 -27.48
N ARG A 29 -9.78 -16.45 -27.18
CA ARG A 29 -9.40 -17.45 -26.16
C ARG A 29 -8.30 -18.38 -26.69
N GLY A 30 -7.14 -17.80 -26.97
CA GLY A 30 -5.89 -18.55 -27.16
C GLY A 30 -5.04 -18.44 -25.89
N SER A 31 -4.73 -19.58 -25.27
CA SER A 31 -3.87 -19.76 -24.08
C SER A 31 -4.51 -19.42 -22.72
N VAL A 32 -5.03 -20.47 -22.08
CA VAL A 32 -5.34 -20.57 -20.64
C VAL A 32 -4.02 -20.54 -19.85
N ASN A 33 -3.31 -19.41 -19.84
CA ASN A 33 -2.19 -19.21 -18.93
C ASN A 33 -2.72 -18.58 -17.64
N THR A 34 -2.68 -19.38 -16.58
CA THR A 34 -3.14 -19.13 -15.20
C THR A 34 -2.64 -17.78 -14.66
N THR A 35 -3.36 -16.69 -14.96
CA THR A 35 -3.12 -15.38 -14.35
C THR A 35 -3.50 -15.49 -12.88
N ARG A 36 -2.48 -15.53 -12.01
CA ARG A 36 -2.65 -15.65 -10.56
C ARG A 36 -3.66 -14.60 -10.05
N TRP A 37 -4.59 -15.01 -9.19
CA TRP A 37 -5.74 -14.21 -8.78
C TRP A 37 -5.37 -12.78 -8.37
N TYR A 38 -4.31 -12.59 -7.58
CA TYR A 38 -3.89 -11.28 -7.09
C TYR A 38 -3.57 -10.26 -8.21
N THR A 39 -3.12 -10.72 -9.40
CA THR A 39 -2.83 -9.84 -10.55
C THR A 39 -4.05 -9.14 -11.12
N ARG A 40 -5.25 -9.71 -10.90
CA ARG A 40 -6.52 -9.11 -11.31
C ARG A 40 -7.02 -8.06 -10.32
N TRP A 41 -6.45 -8.02 -9.12
CA TRP A 41 -6.89 -7.19 -8.00
C TRP A 41 -6.03 -5.94 -7.80
N MET A 42 -5.05 -5.68 -8.66
CA MET A 42 -4.12 -4.54 -8.51
C MET A 42 -4.85 -3.18 -8.34
N GLY A 43 -5.94 -2.96 -9.09
CA GLY A 43 -6.76 -1.74 -8.95
C GLY A 43 -7.54 -1.68 -7.64
N VAL A 44 -8.07 -2.82 -7.17
CA VAL A 44 -8.80 -2.92 -5.89
C VAL A 44 -7.85 -2.71 -4.71
N LEU A 45 -6.69 -3.37 -4.72
CA LEU A 45 -5.65 -3.18 -3.71
C LEU A 45 -5.18 -1.72 -3.66
N GLY A 46 -5.00 -1.08 -4.82
CA GLY A 46 -4.68 0.35 -4.88
C GLY A 46 -5.76 1.25 -4.28
N ALA A 47 -7.05 0.95 -4.51
CA ALA A 47 -8.16 1.69 -3.91
C ALA A 47 -8.23 1.52 -2.39
N ILE A 48 -8.00 0.30 -1.88
CA ILE A 48 -7.91 0.03 -0.43
C ILE A 48 -6.77 0.84 0.18
N LEU A 49 -5.61 0.90 -0.48
CA LEU A 49 -4.49 1.70 0.01
C LEU A 49 -4.74 3.20 -0.05
N LEU A 50 -5.48 3.68 -1.05
CA LEU A 50 -5.88 5.09 -1.10
C LEU A 50 -6.77 5.45 0.08
N LEU A 51 -7.77 4.61 0.40
CA LEU A 51 -8.60 4.77 1.59
C LEU A 51 -7.76 4.72 2.87
N PHE A 52 -6.84 3.76 2.98
CA PHE A 52 -5.90 3.68 4.09
C PHE A 52 -5.10 4.96 4.26
N ILE A 53 -4.57 5.55 3.17
CA ILE A 53 -3.81 6.80 3.24
C ILE A 53 -4.69 7.96 3.72
N ILE A 54 -5.96 8.05 3.28
CA ILE A 54 -6.88 9.09 3.76
C ILE A 54 -7.08 8.97 5.28
N ILE A 55 -7.37 7.76 5.76
CA ILE A 55 -7.56 7.50 7.19
C ILE A 55 -6.26 7.75 7.96
N HIS A 56 -5.12 7.29 7.45
CA HIS A 56 -3.81 7.52 8.05
C HIS A 56 -3.44 9.01 8.15
N MET A 57 -3.79 9.81 7.14
CA MET A 57 -3.61 11.26 7.21
C MET A 57 -4.56 11.91 8.21
N TRP A 58 -5.78 11.41 8.34
CA TRP A 58 -6.75 11.87 9.31
C TRP A 58 -6.33 11.54 10.75
N ASP A 59 -5.82 10.34 11.01
CA ASP A 59 -5.46 9.88 12.36
C ASP A 59 -4.20 10.57 12.90
N PHE A 60 -3.18 10.79 12.06
CA PHE A 60 -1.87 11.27 12.53
C PHE A 60 -1.52 12.65 12.01
N TRP A 61 -1.57 12.84 10.68
CA TRP A 61 -1.05 14.05 10.06
C TRP A 61 -1.92 15.27 10.39
N TYR A 62 -3.24 15.11 10.34
CA TYR A 62 -4.17 16.20 10.58
C TYR A 62 -4.12 16.69 12.03
N PRO A 63 -4.23 15.82 13.07
CA PRO A 63 -4.03 16.22 14.45
C PRO A 63 -2.65 16.83 14.67
N TYR A 64 -1.57 16.21 14.18
CA TYR A 64 -0.22 16.76 14.34
C TYR A 64 -0.07 18.18 13.78
N LYS A 65 -0.68 18.45 12.61
CA LYS A 65 -0.54 19.75 11.93
C LYS A 65 -1.47 20.82 12.50
N TYR A 66 -2.74 20.49 12.71
CA TYR A 66 -3.82 21.43 13.04
C TYR A 66 -4.38 21.29 14.46
N GLY A 67 -3.97 20.28 15.22
CA GLY A 67 -4.31 20.14 16.62
C GLY A 67 -3.77 21.32 17.42
N HIS A 68 -4.68 22.02 18.09
CA HIS A 68 -4.40 23.25 18.83
C HIS A 68 -3.81 22.99 20.22
N ASP A 69 -3.94 21.78 20.78
CA ASP A 69 -3.53 21.46 22.16
C ASP A 69 -2.69 20.17 22.26
N ILE A 70 -1.80 19.92 21.30
CA ILE A 70 -0.91 18.76 21.38
C ILE A 70 0.14 19.01 22.47
N PRO A 71 0.28 18.13 23.47
CA PRO A 71 1.32 18.23 24.48
C PRO A 71 2.71 18.38 23.84
N LEU A 72 3.60 19.12 24.50
CA LEU A 72 4.99 19.21 24.06
C LEU A 72 5.80 18.10 24.71
N ASP A 73 6.73 17.52 23.94
CA ASP A 73 7.73 16.60 24.43
C ASP A 73 8.77 17.31 25.32
N ALA A 74 9.69 16.54 25.90
CA ALA A 74 10.77 17.08 26.74
C ALA A 74 11.68 18.11 26.03
N ASN A 75 11.61 18.21 24.70
CA ASN A 75 12.37 19.14 23.87
C ASN A 75 11.51 20.30 23.34
N GLY A 76 10.27 20.47 23.82
CA GLY A 76 9.36 21.53 23.40
C GLY A 76 8.73 21.32 22.01
N LYS A 77 8.77 20.12 21.46
CA LYS A 77 8.17 19.78 20.14
C LYS A 77 6.82 19.13 20.33
N LYS A 78 5.91 19.28 19.36
CA LYS A 78 4.61 18.59 19.38
C LYS A 78 4.81 17.08 19.56
N ASP A 79 4.20 16.51 20.59
CA ASP A 79 4.30 15.10 20.91
C ASP A 79 3.52 14.24 19.92
N LEU A 80 4.21 13.77 18.88
CA LEU A 80 3.65 12.81 17.93
C LEU A 80 3.45 11.43 18.57
N TYR A 81 4.25 11.08 19.57
CA TYR A 81 4.18 9.76 20.20
C TYR A 81 2.85 9.58 20.93
N GLY A 82 2.40 10.59 21.68
CA GLY A 82 1.08 10.57 22.34
C GLY A 82 -0.09 10.35 21.36
N ILE A 83 -0.06 10.99 20.19
CA ILE A 83 -1.08 10.79 19.14
C ILE A 83 -1.06 9.34 18.67
N VAL A 84 0.13 8.78 18.41
CA VAL A 84 0.26 7.41 17.92
C VAL A 84 -0.22 6.37 18.95
N VAL A 85 0.17 6.52 20.22
CA VAL A 85 -0.22 5.60 21.30
C VAL A 85 -1.73 5.63 21.51
N THR A 86 -2.32 6.83 21.56
CA THR A 86 -3.78 6.97 21.73
C THR A 86 -4.56 6.39 20.55
N SER A 87 -4.13 6.60 19.31
CA SER A 87 -4.77 6.00 18.14
C SER A 87 -4.72 4.48 18.13
N PHE A 88 -3.60 3.88 18.56
CA PHE A 88 -3.42 2.43 18.56
C PHE A 88 -3.85 1.73 19.84
N ALA A 89 -4.41 2.43 20.83
CA ALA A 89 -5.05 1.83 22.00
C ALA A 89 -6.29 0.98 21.64
N SER A 90 -6.92 1.24 20.49
CA SER A 90 -8.07 0.47 20.01
C SER A 90 -7.64 -0.75 19.18
N LEU A 91 -8.05 -1.94 19.60
CA LEU A 91 -7.79 -3.19 18.87
C LEU A 91 -8.33 -3.14 17.43
N THR A 92 -9.49 -2.52 17.23
CA THR A 92 -10.09 -2.37 15.89
C THR A 92 -9.19 -1.54 14.97
N CYS A 93 -8.58 -0.47 15.51
CA CYS A 93 -7.63 0.34 14.76
C CYS A 93 -6.40 -0.49 14.36
N VAL A 94 -5.81 -1.21 15.32
CA VAL A 94 -4.65 -2.09 15.08
C VAL A 94 -4.95 -3.12 13.99
N LEU A 95 -6.08 -3.81 14.07
CA LEU A 95 -6.49 -4.80 13.07
C LEU A 95 -6.67 -4.17 11.69
N PHE A 96 -7.30 -3.00 11.59
CA PHE A 96 -7.43 -2.27 10.33
C PHE A 96 -6.06 -1.95 9.71
N TYR A 97 -5.13 -1.42 10.50
CA TYR A 97 -3.79 -1.08 10.03
C TYR A 97 -2.98 -2.32 9.61
N VAL A 98 -3.05 -3.41 10.37
CA VAL A 98 -2.39 -4.68 10.02
C VAL A 98 -2.94 -5.27 8.72
N LEU A 99 -4.27 -5.26 8.53
CA LEU A 99 -4.90 -5.70 7.29
C LEU A 99 -4.50 -4.81 6.10
N ALA A 100 -4.39 -3.49 6.31
CA ALA A 100 -3.89 -2.58 5.29
C ALA A 100 -2.44 -2.89 4.88
N MET A 101 -1.58 -3.32 5.81
CA MET A 101 -0.21 -3.73 5.49
C MET A 101 -0.14 -5.02 4.66
N VAL A 102 -1.11 -5.93 4.82
CA VAL A 102 -1.26 -7.09 3.93
C VAL A 102 -1.61 -6.64 2.51
N ALA A 103 -2.58 -5.73 2.37
CA ALA A 103 -2.94 -5.14 1.08
C ALA A 103 -1.75 -4.40 0.45
N LEU A 104 -0.97 -3.66 1.26
CA LEU A 104 0.26 -2.98 0.84
C LEU A 104 1.28 -3.98 0.31
N GLY A 105 1.51 -5.10 1.00
CA GLY A 105 2.47 -6.10 0.58
C GLY A 105 2.10 -6.72 -0.77
N LEU A 106 0.82 -7.05 -0.96
CA LEU A 106 0.32 -7.57 -2.23
C LEU A 106 0.43 -6.52 -3.36
N HIS A 107 0.14 -5.24 -3.07
CA HIS A 107 0.26 -4.15 -4.03
C HIS A 107 1.72 -3.88 -4.41
N LEU A 108 2.64 -3.82 -3.43
CA LEU A 108 4.07 -3.61 -3.67
C LEU A 108 4.71 -4.76 -4.44
N TYR A 109 4.39 -6.01 -4.09
CA TYR A 109 4.92 -7.17 -4.79
C TYR A 109 4.56 -7.15 -6.28
N GLN A 110 3.33 -6.78 -6.61
CA GLN A 110 2.85 -6.69 -7.98
C GLN A 110 3.34 -5.42 -8.69
N GLY A 111 3.20 -4.27 -8.03
CA GLY A 111 3.56 -2.96 -8.56
C GLY A 111 5.04 -2.87 -8.87
N LEU A 112 5.90 -3.33 -7.97
CA LEU A 112 7.34 -3.33 -8.19
C LEU A 112 7.73 -4.32 -9.30
N HIS A 113 7.14 -5.52 -9.33
CA HIS A 113 7.40 -6.48 -10.40
C HIS A 113 7.01 -5.94 -11.79
N ASN A 114 5.85 -5.29 -11.89
CA ASN A 114 5.35 -4.71 -13.14
C ASN A 114 6.14 -3.46 -13.53
N GLY A 115 6.47 -2.60 -12.56
CA GLY A 115 7.27 -1.38 -12.78
C GLY A 115 8.67 -1.69 -13.30
N LEU A 116 9.37 -2.64 -12.67
CA LEU A 116 10.69 -3.09 -13.14
C LEU A 116 10.64 -3.66 -14.56
N ARG A 117 9.51 -4.28 -14.95
CA ARG A 117 9.30 -4.73 -16.33
C ARG A 117 9.13 -3.56 -17.30
N SER A 118 8.31 -2.57 -16.95
CA SER A 118 8.08 -1.39 -17.80
C SER A 118 9.34 -0.54 -18.01
N LEU A 119 10.26 -0.54 -17.05
CA LEU A 119 11.55 0.18 -17.14
C LEU A 119 12.61 -0.55 -18.00
N GLY A 120 12.28 -1.68 -18.62
CA GLY A 120 13.22 -2.43 -19.47
C GLY A 120 14.26 -3.27 -18.71
N LEU A 121 14.22 -3.29 -17.37
CA LEU A 121 15.09 -4.15 -16.54
C LEU A 121 14.71 -5.64 -16.59
N TYR A 122 13.83 -6.03 -17.52
CA TYR A 122 13.29 -7.37 -17.67
C TYR A 122 13.93 -8.09 -18.86
N HIS A 123 15.02 -8.82 -18.59
CA HIS A 123 15.57 -9.84 -19.49
C HIS A 123 15.12 -11.23 -19.02
N LYS A 124 14.91 -12.20 -19.93
CA LYS A 124 14.53 -13.59 -19.60
C LYS A 124 15.38 -14.21 -18.46
N ARG A 125 16.69 -13.90 -18.42
CA ARG A 125 17.66 -14.33 -17.38
C ARG A 125 17.47 -13.64 -16.02
N TYR A 126 16.96 -12.41 -15.97
CA TYR A 126 16.76 -11.63 -14.74
C TYR A 126 15.31 -11.65 -14.22
N SER A 127 14.40 -12.32 -14.93
CA SER A 127 12.98 -12.44 -14.57
C SER A 127 12.74 -13.10 -13.19
N VAL A 128 13.62 -14.03 -12.78
CA VAL A 128 13.60 -14.67 -11.46
C VAL A 128 14.07 -13.72 -10.37
N TRP A 129 15.11 -12.93 -10.66
CA TRP A 129 15.68 -11.98 -9.70
C TRP A 129 14.71 -10.85 -9.39
N SER A 130 14.09 -10.23 -10.41
CA SER A 130 13.10 -9.18 -10.21
C SER A 130 11.92 -9.66 -9.35
N ARG A 131 11.44 -10.89 -9.59
CA ARG A 131 10.37 -11.49 -8.79
C ARG A 131 10.78 -11.74 -7.33
N ARG A 132 12.01 -12.21 -7.09
CA ARG A 132 12.54 -12.39 -5.74
C ARG A 132 12.69 -11.05 -5.03
N LEU A 133 13.28 -10.06 -5.68
CA LEU A 133 13.43 -8.71 -5.15
C LEU A 133 12.08 -8.12 -4.74
N SER A 134 11.09 -8.14 -5.64
CA SER A 134 9.76 -7.61 -5.32
C SER A 134 9.10 -8.33 -4.16
N LYS A 135 9.30 -9.65 -4.02
CA LYS A 135 8.75 -10.44 -2.91
C LYS A 135 9.42 -10.07 -1.59
N VAL A 136 10.75 -10.05 -1.55
CA VAL A 136 11.51 -9.71 -0.33
C VAL A 136 11.17 -8.30 0.11
N PHE A 137 11.23 -7.33 -0.81
CA PHE A 137 10.91 -5.94 -0.52
C PHE A 137 9.50 -5.77 0.06
N ALA A 138 8.50 -6.38 -0.58
CA ALA A 138 7.12 -6.30 -0.12
C ALA A 138 6.93 -6.91 1.28
N ILE A 139 7.53 -8.08 1.56
CA ILE A 139 7.40 -8.73 2.88
C ILE A 139 8.07 -7.88 3.96
N VAL A 140 9.31 -7.45 3.72
CA VAL A 140 10.09 -6.68 4.72
C VAL A 140 9.37 -5.39 5.08
N VAL A 141 8.96 -4.60 4.08
CA VAL A 141 8.25 -3.33 4.31
C VAL A 141 6.94 -3.59 5.05
N SER A 142 6.09 -4.49 4.56
CA SER A 142 4.80 -4.76 5.19
C SER A 142 4.92 -5.29 6.62
N VAL A 143 5.86 -6.19 6.90
CA VAL A 143 6.04 -6.74 8.25
C VAL A 143 6.53 -5.67 9.21
N ILE A 144 7.56 -4.89 8.85
CA ILE A 144 8.09 -3.84 9.71
C ILE A 144 7.00 -2.83 10.08
N PHE A 145 6.22 -2.36 9.10
CA PHE A 145 5.15 -1.40 9.37
C PHE A 145 3.94 -2.01 10.07
N ALA A 146 3.64 -3.30 9.87
CA ALA A 146 2.58 -3.98 10.62
C ALA A 146 2.95 -4.23 12.09
N LEU A 147 4.23 -4.39 12.40
CA LEU A 147 4.70 -4.60 13.77
C LEU A 147 4.55 -3.34 14.62
N MET A 148 4.61 -2.13 14.04
CA MET A 148 4.47 -0.87 14.77
C MET A 148 3.16 -0.76 15.57
N PRO A 149 1.95 -0.86 14.97
CA PRO A 149 0.70 -0.78 15.72
C PRO A 149 0.52 -1.94 16.71
N ILE A 150 1.03 -3.14 16.38
CA ILE A 150 0.98 -4.30 17.28
C ILE A 150 1.82 -4.05 18.53
N TYR A 151 3.06 -3.57 18.34
CA TYR A 151 3.97 -3.27 19.44
C TYR A 151 3.39 -2.20 20.36
N ILE A 152 2.83 -1.14 19.77
CA ILE A 152 2.24 -0.03 20.53
C ILE A 152 1.00 -0.49 21.29
N TYR A 153 0.15 -1.34 20.71
CA TYR A 153 -1.01 -1.88 21.42
C TYR A 153 -0.64 -2.78 22.62
N LEU A 154 0.47 -3.51 22.53
CA LEU A 154 0.91 -4.43 23.59
C LEU A 154 1.75 -3.77 24.69
N ARG A 155 2.36 -2.60 24.43
CA ARG A 155 3.38 -1.97 25.29
C ARG A 155 3.17 -0.48 25.54
N GLY A 156 2.25 0.15 24.82
CA GLY A 156 1.91 1.57 24.92
C GLY A 156 0.90 1.88 26.01
#